data_AF-A0A023FN62-F1
#
_entry.id   AF-A0A023FN62-F1
#
_cell.length_a   1.000
_cell.length_b   1.000
_cell.length_c   1.000
_cell.angle_alpha   90.00
_cell.angle_beta   90.00
_cell.angle_gamma   90.00
#
_symmetry.space_group_name_H-M   'P 1'
#
loop_
_entity.id
_entity.type
_entity.pdbx_description
1 polymer ?
#
loop_
_entity_poly.entity_id
_entity_poly.type
_entity_poly.pdbx_seq_one_letter_code
_entity_poly.pdbx_strand_id
1 'polypeptide(L)'
;MAAVEVQVSRYIDNVLQNDTLEEVFNSFIIHSQEMQEFKERTYQEDIKTLFSGIPQESLDGALKQYVSALSSLSNHRQMQTLLSLLHHAVTTGVVQPKPVCDALLATDKFHYTAEEYWCQSLCLIQKIVAGIDYKGVRDT
;
A
#
# COMPACT_ATOMS: atom_id res chain seq x y z
N MET A 1 -14.61 -4.46 13.81
CA MET A 1 -13.74 -3.36 13.36
C MET A 1 -12.30 -3.53 13.86
N ALA A 2 -11.99 -3.49 15.17
CA ALA A 2 -10.60 -3.52 15.67
C ALA A 2 -9.73 -4.71 15.20
N ALA A 3 -10.30 -5.89 14.95
CA ALA A 3 -9.51 -7.06 14.54
C ALA A 3 -8.84 -6.90 13.16
N VAL A 4 -9.53 -6.25 12.21
CA VAL A 4 -9.02 -6.06 10.84
C VAL A 4 -7.94 -5.00 10.82
N GLU A 5 -8.14 -3.89 11.53
CA GLU A 5 -7.14 -2.83 11.69
C GLU A 5 -5.85 -3.37 12.29
N VAL A 6 -5.94 -4.25 13.31
CA VAL A 6 -4.76 -4.90 13.92
C VAL A 6 -4.04 -5.82 12.94
N GLN A 7 -4.77 -6.55 12.08
CA GLN A 7 -4.15 -7.39 11.05
C GLN A 7 -3.39 -6.55 10.02
N VAL A 8 -3.99 -5.46 9.55
CA VAL A 8 -3.37 -4.53 8.60
C VAL A 8 -2.13 -3.88 9.23
N SER A 9 -2.23 -3.36 10.46
CA SER A 9 -1.09 -2.76 11.14
C SER A 9 0.05 -3.76 11.35
N ARG A 10 -0.26 -5.00 11.77
CA ARG A 10 0.76 -6.05 11.92
C ARG A 10 1.49 -6.36 10.61
N TYR A 11 0.75 -6.45 9.51
CA TYR A 11 1.35 -6.66 8.20
C TYR A 11 2.33 -5.52 7.85
N ILE A 12 1.88 -4.27 8.03
CA ILE A 12 2.70 -3.09 7.76
C ILE A 12 3.95 -3.08 8.65
N ASP A 13 3.79 -3.33 9.95
CA ASP A 13 4.90 -3.39 10.90
C ASP A 13 5.96 -4.43 10.48
N ASN A 14 5.54 -5.60 10.03
CA ASN A 14 6.46 -6.64 9.53
C ASN A 14 7.25 -6.18 8.30
N VAL A 15 6.60 -5.49 7.35
CA VAL A 15 7.27 -4.93 6.16
C VAL A 15 8.27 -3.86 6.58
N LEU A 16 7.84 -2.91 7.42
CA LEU A 16 8.66 -1.76 7.82
C LEU A 16 9.83 -2.13 8.73
N GLN A 17 9.65 -3.10 9.64
CA GLN A 17 10.72 -3.59 10.51
C GLN A 17 11.84 -4.24 9.71
N ASN A 18 11.48 -5.06 8.73
CA ASN A 18 12.46 -5.67 7.84
C ASN A 18 13.23 -4.62 7.00
N ASP A 19 12.54 -3.60 6.48
CA ASP A 19 13.19 -2.47 5.79
C ASP A 19 14.15 -1.70 6.72
N THR A 20 13.74 -1.48 7.97
CA THR A 20 14.56 -0.79 8.98
C THR A 20 15.80 -1.60 9.35
N LEU A 21 15.66 -2.91 9.56
CA LEU A 21 16.79 -3.80 9.88
C LEU A 21 17.80 -3.83 8.74
N GLU A 22 17.34 -3.92 7.49
CA GLU A 22 18.24 -3.84 6.33
C GLU A 22 19.00 -2.53 6.26
N GLU A 23 18.33 -1.40 6.53
CA GLU A 23 18.98 -0.09 6.53
C GLU A 23 20.07 0.01 7.61
N VAL A 24 19.79 -0.48 8.82
CA VAL A 24 20.73 -0.48 9.95
C VAL A 24 21.93 -1.41 9.71
N PHE A 25 21.69 -2.58 9.10
CA PHE A 25 22.71 -3.59 8.85
C PHE A 25 23.25 -3.58 7.42
N ASN A 26 23.03 -2.52 6.66
CA ASN A 26 23.39 -2.46 5.23
C ASN A 26 24.89 -2.74 4.98
N SER A 27 25.76 -2.33 5.91
CA SER A 27 27.20 -2.59 5.86
C SER A 27 27.60 -4.04 6.15
N PHE A 28 26.68 -4.87 6.64
CA PHE A 28 26.89 -6.28 7.01
C PHE A 28 26.09 -7.25 6.12
N ILE A 29 25.05 -6.77 5.44
CA ILE A 29 24.19 -7.58 4.57
C ILE A 29 24.70 -7.49 3.14
N ILE A 30 25.04 -8.64 2.56
CA ILE A 30 25.30 -8.75 1.12
C ILE A 30 23.94 -8.79 0.43
N HIS A 31 23.54 -7.67 -0.18
CA HIS A 31 22.32 -7.56 -0.95
C HIS A 31 22.51 -8.28 -2.29
N SER A 32 22.12 -9.55 -2.37
CA SER A 32 21.99 -10.25 -3.65
C SER A 32 20.65 -9.91 -4.30
N GLN A 33 20.62 -9.87 -5.63
CA GLN A 33 19.37 -9.69 -6.38
C GLN A 33 18.33 -10.76 -6.01
N GLU A 34 18.77 -12.01 -5.81
CA GLU A 34 17.92 -13.13 -5.40
C GLU A 34 17.22 -12.90 -4.05
N MET A 35 17.95 -12.35 -3.06
CA MET A 35 17.37 -12.03 -1.75
C MET A 35 16.31 -10.93 -1.86
N GLN A 36 16.57 -9.91 -2.68
CA GLN A 36 15.61 -8.82 -2.90
C GLN A 36 14.34 -9.31 -3.59
N GLU A 37 14.47 -10.16 -4.62
CA GLU A 37 13.34 -10.76 -5.32
C GLU A 37 12.53 -11.70 -4.41
N PHE A 38 13.20 -12.50 -3.59
CA PHE A 38 12.53 -13.39 -2.63
C PHE A 38 11.73 -12.59 -1.59
N LYS A 39 12.32 -11.52 -1.05
CA LYS A 39 11.67 -10.60 -0.12
C LYS A 39 10.45 -9.94 -0.75
N GLU A 40 10.60 -9.39 -1.96
CA GLU A 40 9.50 -8.76 -2.68
C GLU A 40 8.36 -9.75 -2.92
N ARG A 41 8.65 -10.96 -3.39
CA ARG A 41 7.64 -12.02 -3.55
C ARG A 41 6.94 -12.36 -2.24
N THR A 42 7.68 -12.41 -1.14
CA THR A 42 7.10 -12.70 0.19
C THR A 42 6.07 -11.64 0.55
N TYR A 43 6.43 -10.35 0.46
CA TYR A 43 5.49 -9.26 0.75
C TYR A 43 4.29 -9.23 -0.18
N GLN A 44 4.51 -9.56 -1.45
CA GLN A 44 3.46 -9.66 -2.47
C GLN A 44 2.48 -10.80 -2.18
N GLU A 45 2.93 -11.96 -1.71
CA GLU A 45 2.04 -13.05 -1.32
C GLU A 45 1.33 -12.76 0.01
N ASP A 46 2.02 -12.11 0.95
CA ASP A 46 1.44 -11.71 2.24
C ASP A 46 0.33 -10.67 2.06
N ILE A 47 0.51 -9.66 1.20
CA ILE A 47 -0.55 -8.66 0.95
C ILE A 47 -1.76 -9.26 0.24
N LYS A 48 -1.55 -10.20 -0.69
CA LYS A 48 -2.64 -10.94 -1.32
C LYS A 48 -3.41 -11.75 -0.28
N THR A 49 -2.70 -12.46 0.59
CA THR A 49 -3.30 -13.27 1.66
C THR A 49 -4.09 -12.40 2.63
N LEU A 50 -3.54 -11.25 3.02
CA LEU A 50 -4.20 -10.27 3.88
C LEU A 50 -5.54 -9.82 3.29
N PHE A 51 -5.53 -9.23 2.09
CA PHE A 51 -6.75 -8.65 1.52
C PHE A 51 -7.75 -9.69 1.03
N SER A 52 -7.29 -10.87 0.60
CA SER A 52 -8.20 -11.98 0.26
C SER A 52 -8.90 -12.57 1.49
N GLY A 53 -8.28 -12.46 2.66
CA GLY A 53 -8.84 -12.90 3.94
C GLY A 53 -9.79 -11.90 4.59
N ILE A 54 -9.83 -10.65 4.12
CA ILE A 54 -10.70 -9.61 4.68
C ILE A 54 -12.10 -9.67 4.05
N PRO A 55 -13.18 -9.74 4.85
CA PRO A 55 -14.55 -9.65 4.33
C PRO A 55 -14.79 -8.33 3.58
N GLN A 56 -15.58 -8.37 2.51
CA GLN A 56 -15.88 -7.19 1.66
C GLN A 56 -16.42 -5.99 2.47
N GLU A 57 -17.25 -6.24 3.48
CA GLU A 57 -17.79 -5.20 4.39
C GLU A 57 -16.72 -4.47 5.22
N SER A 58 -15.57 -5.12 5.46
CA SER A 58 -14.45 -4.58 6.23
C SER A 58 -13.30 -4.09 5.36
N LEU A 59 -13.37 -4.29 4.03
CA LEU A 59 -12.29 -3.95 3.11
C LEU A 59 -12.01 -2.45 3.06
N ASP A 60 -13.07 -1.62 3.06
CA ASP A 60 -12.93 -0.16 3.09
C ASP A 60 -12.19 0.31 4.36
N GLY A 61 -12.55 -0.24 5.52
CA GLY A 61 -11.85 0.04 6.78
C GLY A 61 -10.39 -0.42 6.78
N ALA A 62 -10.11 -1.60 6.20
CA ALA A 62 -8.76 -2.11 6.06
C ALA A 62 -7.88 -1.21 5.16
N LEU A 63 -8.43 -0.75 4.03
CA LEU A 63 -7.74 0.16 3.12
C LEU A 63 -7.50 1.52 3.77
N LYS A 64 -8.48 2.07 4.48
CA LYS A 64 -8.31 3.32 5.24
C LYS A 64 -7.23 3.19 6.30
N GLN A 65 -7.18 2.08 7.04
CA GLN A 65 -6.12 1.83 8.00
C GLN A 65 -4.75 1.72 7.33
N TYR A 66 -4.67 1.02 6.20
CA TYR A 66 -3.43 0.88 5.43
C TYR A 66 -2.90 2.24 4.96
N VAL A 67 -3.78 3.04 4.34
CA VAL A 67 -3.45 4.38 3.85
C VAL A 67 -3.15 5.34 5.00
N SER A 68 -3.87 5.24 6.12
CA SER A 68 -3.58 6.05 7.31
C SER A 68 -2.16 5.80 7.82
N ALA A 69 -1.74 4.53 7.94
CA ALA A 69 -0.39 4.19 8.33
C ALA A 69 0.63 4.70 7.29
N LEU A 70 0.36 4.48 6.00
CA LEU A 70 1.20 4.95 4.90
C LEU A 70 1.41 6.46 4.92
N SER A 71 0.35 7.24 5.16
CA SER A 71 0.40 8.70 5.20
C SER A 71 1.17 9.27 6.40
N SER A 72 1.38 8.46 7.43
CA SER A 72 2.17 8.83 8.61
C SER A 72 3.67 8.60 8.43
N LEU A 73 4.09 7.94 7.35
CA LEU A 73 5.50 7.65 7.08
C LEU A 73 6.25 8.91 6.64
N SER A 74 7.45 9.09 7.19
CA SER A 74 8.42 10.11 6.77
C SER A 74 9.52 9.54 5.87
N ASN A 75 9.73 8.22 5.86
CA ASN A 75 10.76 7.57 5.07
C ASN A 75 10.26 7.28 3.64
N HIS A 76 10.91 7.89 2.66
CA HIS A 76 10.59 7.77 1.23
C HIS A 76 10.56 6.32 0.74
N ARG A 77 11.57 5.51 1.11
CA ARG A 77 11.72 4.11 0.68
C ARG A 77 10.59 3.26 1.23
N GLN A 78 10.29 3.41 2.52
CA GLN A 78 9.19 2.68 3.17
C GLN A 78 7.84 3.01 2.54
N MET A 79 7.59 4.29 2.24
CA MET A 79 6.37 4.71 1.54
C MET A 79 6.29 4.09 0.14
N GLN A 80 7.38 4.11 -0.62
CA GLN A 80 7.43 3.45 -1.93
C GLN A 80 7.16 1.94 -1.83
N THR A 81 7.75 1.25 -0.84
CA THR A 81 7.51 -0.17 -0.60
C THR A 81 6.03 -0.44 -0.37
N LEU A 82 5.35 0.32 0.50
CA LEU A 82 3.92 0.11 0.74
C LEU A 82 3.06 0.46 -0.48
N LEU A 83 3.37 1.54 -1.21
CA LEU A 83 2.63 1.90 -2.42
C LEU A 83 2.82 0.89 -3.56
N SER A 84 4.01 0.29 -3.69
CA SER A 84 4.27 -0.75 -4.70
C SER A 84 3.52 -2.05 -4.37
N LEU A 85 3.40 -2.39 -3.09
CA LEU A 85 2.61 -3.53 -2.63
C LEU A 85 1.12 -3.29 -2.86
N LEU A 86 0.63 -2.07 -2.59
CA LEU A 86 -0.76 -1.69 -2.88
C LEU A 86 -1.04 -1.71 -4.40
N HIS A 87 -0.10 -1.25 -5.22
CA HIS A 87 -0.16 -1.37 -6.67
C HIS A 87 -0.30 -2.83 -7.10
N HIS A 88 0.52 -3.72 -6.55
CA HIS A 88 0.47 -5.16 -6.83
C HIS A 88 -0.86 -5.80 -6.45
N ALA A 89 -1.43 -5.43 -5.29
CA ALA A 89 -2.75 -5.91 -4.88
C ALA A 89 -3.85 -5.50 -5.88
N VAL A 90 -3.74 -4.32 -6.50
CA VAL A 90 -4.66 -3.85 -7.54
C VAL A 90 -4.43 -4.58 -8.87
N THR A 91 -3.19 -4.67 -9.35
CA THR A 91 -2.89 -5.28 -10.65
C THR A 91 -3.14 -6.79 -10.67
N THR A 92 -3.06 -7.45 -9.52
CA THR A 92 -3.42 -8.87 -9.36
C THR A 92 -4.91 -9.10 -9.11
N GLY A 93 -5.72 -8.03 -9.03
CA GLY A 93 -7.16 -8.09 -8.89
C GLY A 93 -7.66 -8.47 -7.48
N VAL A 94 -6.77 -8.48 -6.47
CA VAL A 94 -7.15 -8.74 -5.07
C VAL A 94 -7.97 -7.58 -4.52
N VAL A 95 -7.62 -6.35 -4.89
CA VAL A 95 -8.36 -5.14 -4.52
C VAL A 95 -8.75 -4.36 -5.77
N GLN A 96 -9.94 -3.77 -5.77
CA GLN A 96 -10.38 -2.93 -6.87
C GLN A 96 -9.66 -1.57 -6.86
N PRO A 97 -9.37 -0.95 -8.02
CA PRO A 97 -8.65 0.31 -8.11
C PRO A 97 -9.41 1.49 -7.47
N LYS A 98 -10.74 1.52 -7.62
CA LYS A 98 -11.60 2.60 -7.10
C LYS A 98 -11.47 2.82 -5.59
N PRO A 99 -11.72 1.82 -4.72
CA PRO A 99 -11.62 2.02 -3.27
C PRO A 99 -10.18 2.37 -2.81
N VAL A 100 -9.16 1.95 -3.55
CA VAL A 100 -7.77 2.36 -3.29
C VAL A 100 -7.58 3.84 -3.57
N CYS A 101 -8.03 4.33 -4.72
CA CYS A 101 -7.99 5.75 -5.04
C CYS A 101 -8.80 6.58 -4.03
N ASP A 102 -10.02 6.14 -3.70
CA ASP A 102 -10.87 6.84 -2.73
C ASP A 102 -10.18 6.94 -1.36
N ALA A 103 -9.53 5.87 -0.89
CA ALA A 103 -8.79 5.88 0.37
C ALA A 103 -7.56 6.81 0.34
N LEU A 104 -6.76 6.80 -0.73
CA LEU A 104 -5.60 7.69 -0.90
C LEU A 104 -6.02 9.17 -0.89
N LEU A 105 -7.08 9.50 -1.62
CA LEU A 105 -7.60 10.86 -1.75
C LEU A 105 -8.29 11.37 -0.47
N ALA A 106 -8.83 10.48 0.36
CA ALA A 106 -9.56 10.85 1.57
C ALA A 106 -8.67 11.32 2.73
N THR A 107 -7.35 11.12 2.63
CA THR A 107 -6.41 11.46 3.70
C THR A 107 -6.17 12.97 3.77
N ASP A 108 -6.09 13.54 4.98
CA ASP A 108 -5.74 14.95 5.20
C ASP A 108 -4.35 15.32 4.67
N LYS A 109 -3.43 14.34 4.65
CA LYS A 109 -2.08 14.46 4.06
C LYS A 109 -2.07 14.54 2.53
N PHE A 110 -3.20 14.35 1.85
CA PHE A 110 -3.27 14.50 0.40
C PHE A 110 -3.30 15.99 -0.01
N HIS A 111 -2.18 16.68 0.23
CA HIS A 111 -2.00 18.09 -0.07
C HIS A 111 -0.55 18.36 -0.49
N TYR A 112 -0.33 19.41 -1.29
CA TYR A 112 1.00 19.74 -1.83
C TYR A 112 2.07 20.02 -0.77
N THR A 113 1.71 20.40 0.46
CA THR A 113 2.67 20.64 1.56
C THR A 113 3.19 19.34 2.20
N ALA A 114 2.58 18.19 1.89
CA ALA A 114 3.06 16.86 2.25
C ALA A 114 3.55 16.22 0.94
N GLU A 115 4.57 16.85 0.36
CA GLU A 115 5.05 16.60 -1.00
C GLU A 115 5.31 15.11 -1.26
N GLU A 116 5.91 14.40 -0.30
CA GLU A 116 6.23 12.99 -0.44
C GLU A 116 4.98 12.12 -0.65
N TYR A 117 4.02 12.22 0.28
CA TYR A 117 2.76 11.50 0.18
C TYR A 117 1.96 11.91 -1.06
N TRP A 118 1.90 13.22 -1.33
CA TRP A 118 1.19 13.79 -2.47
C TRP A 118 1.71 13.24 -3.81
N CYS A 119 3.02 13.37 -4.04
CA CYS A 119 3.66 12.95 -5.28
C CYS A 119 3.58 11.44 -5.47
N GLN A 120 3.91 10.64 -4.44
CA GLN A 120 3.89 9.19 -4.60
C GLN A 120 2.47 8.62 -4.75
N SER A 121 1.49 9.15 -4.00
CA SER A 121 0.09 8.74 -4.13
C SER A 121 -0.47 9.10 -5.51
N LEU A 122 -0.17 10.29 -6.03
CA LEU A 122 -0.55 10.66 -7.41
C LEU A 122 0.07 9.74 -8.45
N CYS A 123 1.35 9.39 -8.31
CA CYS A 123 2.02 8.43 -9.19
C CYS A 123 1.32 7.06 -9.17
N LEU A 124 0.87 6.58 -8.01
CA LEU A 124 0.10 5.34 -7.92
C LEU A 124 -1.28 5.49 -8.58
N ILE A 125 -2.02 6.54 -8.25
CA ILE A 125 -3.36 6.81 -8.82
C ILE A 125 -3.28 6.83 -10.35
N GLN A 126 -2.31 7.53 -10.94
CA GLN A 126 -2.13 7.58 -12.39
C GLN A 126 -1.93 6.18 -13.02
N LYS A 127 -1.28 5.25 -12.30
CA LYS A 127 -1.08 3.88 -12.79
C LYS A 127 -2.36 3.03 -12.75
N ILE A 128 -3.22 3.24 -11.75
CA ILE A 128 -4.39 2.36 -11.51
C ILE A 128 -5.73 2.95 -11.95
N VAL A 129 -5.82 4.27 -12.18
CA VAL A 129 -7.07 4.98 -12.52
C VAL A 129 -7.69 4.48 -13.82
N ALA A 130 -6.89 3.97 -14.76
CA ALA A 130 -7.38 3.37 -16.01
C ALA A 130 -8.27 2.14 -15.79
N GLY A 131 -8.14 1.45 -14.64
CA GLY A 131 -8.98 0.33 -14.26
C GLY A 131 -10.32 0.73 -13.63
N ILE A 132 -10.60 2.01 -13.46
CA ILE A 132 -11.89 2.50 -12.92
C ILE A 132 -12.85 2.68 -14.09
N ASP A 133 -13.85 1.80 -14.19
CA ASP A 133 -14.86 1.86 -15.26
C ASP A 133 -15.73 3.12 -15.07
N TYR A 134 -15.54 4.12 -15.93
CA TYR A 134 -16.18 5.45 -15.87
C TYR A 134 -17.66 5.45 -16.29
N LYS A 135 -18.30 4.28 -16.43
CA LYS A 135 -19.69 4.16 -16.92
C LYS A 135 -20.77 4.77 -16.02
N GLY A 136 -20.44 5.25 -14.82
CA GLY A 136 -21.41 5.83 -13.89
C GLY A 136 -21.61 7.35 -13.93
N VAL A 137 -20.94 8.11 -14.82
CA VAL A 137 -20.93 9.59 -14.76
C VAL A 137 -21.52 10.25 -16.03
N ARG A 138 -22.02 9.47 -17.00
CA ARG A 138 -22.53 10.02 -18.27
C ARG A 138 -24.05 9.97 -18.46
N ASP A 139 -24.79 9.66 -17.40
CA ASP A 139 -26.26 9.71 -17.37
C ASP A 139 -26.76 10.67 -16.27
N THR A 140 -26.45 11.96 -16.43
CA THR A 140 -27.19 13.09 -15.83
C THR A 140 -27.25 14.23 -16.81
#